data_AF-A0AAV5TCD3-F1
#
_entry.id   AF-A0AAV5TCD3-F1
#
_cell.length_a   1.000
_cell.length_b   1.000
_cell.length_c   1.000
_cell.angle_alpha   90.00
_cell.angle_beta   90.00
_cell.angle_gamma   90.00
#
_symmetry.space_group_name_H-M   'P 1'
#
loop_
_entity.id
_entity.type
_entity.pdbx_description
1 polymer ?
#
loop_
_entity_poly.entity_id
_entity_poly.type
_entity_poly.pdbx_seq_one_letter_code
_entity_poly.pdbx_strand_id
1 'polypeptide(L)'
;GVIGALVAVLAYVATLNPEDQADRMGAIAGVAQNLRLIGALYHIKSVFDMKTTEYVPYHMTFAMTFFILQMTLYSVLSGNYYMTVGSIPGLLLCGLNLSLYVIYPPITWKVPILGTQQRAVE
;
A
#
# COMPACT_ATOMS: atom_id res chain seq x y z
N GLY A 1 -17.68 17.48 0.17
CA GLY A 1 -17.53 16.40 1.16
C GLY A 1 -17.30 15.07 0.46
N VAL A 2 -16.74 14.07 1.15
CA VAL A 2 -16.38 12.75 0.57
C VAL A 2 -17.55 12.10 -0.18
N ILE A 3 -18.77 12.22 0.37
CA ILE A 3 -20.00 11.73 -0.27
C ILE A 3 -20.27 12.42 -1.60
N GLY A 4 -20.10 13.75 -1.68
CA GLY A 4 -20.28 14.50 -2.93
C GLY A 4 -19.26 14.13 -4.01
N ALA A 5 -18.01 13.85 -3.61
CA ALA A 5 -16.98 13.37 -4.53
C ALA A 5 -17.30 11.97 -5.07
N LEU A 6 -17.78 11.06 -4.22
CA LEU A 6 -18.25 9.73 -4.63
C LEU A 6 -19.42 9.83 -5.62
N VAL A 7 -20.41 10.65 -5.33
CA VAL A 7 -21.57 10.86 -6.22
C VAL A 7 -21.12 11.44 -7.56
N ALA A 8 -20.18 12.39 -7.57
CA ALA A 8 -19.65 12.95 -8.81
C ALA A 8 -18.89 11.92 -9.66
N VAL A 9 -18.07 11.06 -9.02
CA VAL A 9 -17.35 9.97 -9.72
C VAL A 9 -18.33 8.95 -10.29
N LEU A 10 -19.34 8.54 -9.51
CA LEU A 10 -20.37 7.60 -9.96
C LEU A 10 -21.20 8.19 -11.11
N ALA A 11 -21.59 9.46 -11.01
CA ALA A 11 -22.31 10.16 -12.07
C ALA A 11 -21.47 10.27 -13.35
N TYR A 12 -20.18 10.56 -13.24
CA TYR A 12 -19.26 10.57 -14.38
C TYR A 12 -19.19 9.19 -15.04
N VAL A 13 -18.99 8.12 -14.26
CA VAL A 13 -18.92 6.76 -14.81
C VAL A 13 -20.25 6.36 -15.45
N ALA A 14 -21.39 6.76 -14.89
CA ALA A 14 -22.71 6.49 -15.47
C ALA A 14 -22.93 7.15 -16.85
N THR A 15 -22.13 8.16 -17.24
CA THR A 15 -22.20 8.75 -18.59
C THR A 15 -21.40 8.00 -19.66
N LEU A 16 -20.61 7.00 -19.27
CA LEU A 16 -19.79 6.20 -20.18
C LEU A 16 -20.57 4.99 -20.73
N ASN A 17 -20.10 4.45 -21.85
CA ASN A 17 -20.64 3.21 -22.42
C ASN A 17 -20.53 2.05 -21.41
N PRO A 18 -21.54 1.17 -21.30
CA PRO A 18 -21.56 0.09 -20.30
C PRO A 18 -20.34 -0.83 -20.33
N GLU A 19 -19.76 -1.02 -21.51
CA GLU A 19 -18.53 -1.81 -21.73
C GLU A 19 -17.28 -1.17 -21.09
N ASP A 20 -17.21 0.17 -21.06
CA ASP A 20 -16.05 0.91 -20.52
C ASP A 20 -16.19 1.26 -19.02
N GLN A 21 -17.41 1.15 -18.47
CA GLN A 21 -17.70 1.55 -17.09
C GLN A 21 -16.87 0.76 -16.07
N ALA A 22 -16.72 -0.55 -16.27
CA ALA A 22 -15.99 -1.43 -15.37
C ALA A 22 -14.49 -1.07 -15.32
N ASP A 23 -13.87 -0.85 -16.48
CA ASP A 23 -12.46 -0.51 -16.59
C ASP A 23 -12.13 0.87 -16.03
N ARG A 24 -13.00 1.85 -16.30
CA ARG A 24 -12.83 3.22 -15.78
C ARG A 24 -13.04 3.29 -14.28
N MET A 25 -14.03 2.57 -13.74
CA MET A 25 -14.22 2.48 -12.29
C MET A 25 -13.03 1.78 -11.62
N GLY A 26 -12.54 0.68 -12.21
CA GLY A 26 -11.37 -0.04 -11.71
C GLY A 26 -10.11 0.85 -11.66
N ALA A 27 -9.87 1.63 -12.71
CA ALA A 27 -8.75 2.58 -12.76
C ALA A 27 -8.86 3.66 -11.66
N ILE A 28 -10.04 4.28 -11.50
CA ILE A 28 -10.29 5.33 -10.48
C ILE A 28 -10.12 4.75 -9.07
N ALA A 29 -10.67 3.56 -8.82
CA ALA A 29 -10.54 2.87 -7.54
C ALA A 29 -9.06 2.54 -7.23
N GLY A 30 -8.31 2.07 -8.23
CA GLY A 30 -6.88 1.83 -8.11
C GLY A 30 -6.12 3.09 -7.72
N VAL A 31 -6.31 4.20 -8.43
CA VAL A 31 -5.65 5.48 -8.10
C VAL A 31 -6.04 5.98 -6.72
N ALA A 32 -7.33 5.92 -6.36
CA ALA A 32 -7.81 6.35 -5.06
C ALA A 32 -7.20 5.54 -3.91
N GLN A 33 -7.02 4.24 -4.09
CA GLN A 33 -6.37 3.37 -3.09
C GLN A 33 -4.89 3.74 -2.88
N ASN A 34 -4.19 4.17 -3.94
CA ASN A 34 -2.79 4.59 -3.88
C ASN A 34 -2.56 5.94 -3.21
N LEU A 35 -3.60 6.76 -2.99
CA LEU A 35 -3.43 8.01 -2.20
C LEU A 35 -2.88 7.74 -0.80
N ARG A 36 -3.18 6.56 -0.21
CA ARG A 36 -2.61 6.14 1.08
C ARG A 36 -1.08 6.00 1.05
N LEU A 37 -0.47 5.82 -0.12
CA LEU A 37 0.98 5.69 -0.26
C LEU A 37 1.72 6.98 0.10
N ILE A 38 1.07 8.14 -0.05
CA ILE A 38 1.68 9.43 0.33
C ILE A 38 2.03 9.41 1.83
N GLY A 39 1.13 8.91 2.68
CA GLY A 39 1.40 8.72 4.10
C GLY A 39 2.52 7.71 4.37
N ALA A 40 2.53 6.59 3.63
CA ALA A 40 3.57 5.58 3.74
C ALA A 40 4.98 6.09 3.36
N LEU A 41 5.07 7.03 2.40
CA LEU A 41 6.34 7.68 2.04
C LEU A 41 6.91 8.52 3.20
N TYR A 42 6.05 9.21 3.96
CA TYR A 42 6.50 9.94 5.17
C TYR A 42 7.07 9.01 6.23
N HIS A 43 6.46 7.83 6.42
CA HIS A 43 6.98 6.82 7.34
C HIS A 43 8.35 6.30 6.89
N ILE A 44 8.52 5.99 5.60
CA ILE A 44 9.81 5.57 5.04
C ILE A 44 10.87 6.64 5.28
N LYS A 45 10.55 7.92 5.02
CA LYS A 45 11.48 9.03 5.31
C LYS A 45 11.89 9.06 6.78
N SER A 46 10.93 8.93 7.69
CA SER A 46 11.21 8.91 9.14
C SER A 46 12.12 7.74 9.53
N VAL A 47 11.97 6.57 8.91
CA VAL A 47 12.85 5.42 9.16
C VAL A 47 14.28 5.70 8.71
N PHE A 48 14.46 6.36 7.56
CA PHE A 48 15.81 6.78 7.11
C PHE A 48 16.44 7.82 8.04
N ASP A 49 15.64 8.78 8.54
CA ASP A 49 16.12 9.84 9.43
C ASP A 49 16.51 9.28 10.82
N MET A 50 15.69 8.37 11.38
CA MET A 50 15.90 7.81 12.72
C MET A 50 16.76 6.53 12.72
N LYS A 51 17.00 5.93 11.54
CA LYS A 51 17.70 4.64 11.35
C LYS A 51 17.16 3.50 12.23
N THR A 52 15.88 3.56 12.60
CA THR A 52 15.18 2.54 13.38
C THR A 52 13.75 2.41 12.89
N THR A 53 13.21 1.20 12.94
CA THR A 53 11.81 0.88 12.59
C THR A 53 10.90 0.78 13.82
N GLU A 54 11.36 1.24 14.97
CA GLU A 54 10.65 1.12 16.25
C GLU A 54 9.26 1.76 16.27
N TYR A 55 9.09 2.89 15.57
CA TYR A 55 7.83 3.61 15.49
C TYR A 55 6.86 3.04 14.43
N VAL A 56 7.30 2.05 13.65
CA VAL A 56 6.47 1.44 12.61
C VAL A 56 5.85 0.15 13.16
N PRO A 57 4.52 0.09 13.32
CA PRO A 57 3.87 -1.09 13.86
C PRO A 57 3.95 -2.25 12.86
N TYR A 58 4.81 -3.20 13.17
CA TYR A 58 5.09 -4.39 12.38
C TYR A 58 3.85 -5.16 11.93
N HIS A 59 2.91 -5.39 12.86
CA HIS A 59 1.69 -6.14 12.60
C HIS A 59 0.85 -5.51 11.50
N MET A 60 0.80 -4.17 11.46
CA MET A 60 0.06 -3.45 10.42
C MET A 60 0.75 -3.56 9.07
N THR A 61 2.08 -3.46 9.02
CA THR A 61 2.81 -3.60 7.75
C THR A 61 2.62 -4.99 7.16
N PHE A 62 2.73 -6.06 7.96
CA PHE A 62 2.54 -7.43 7.47
C PHE A 62 1.10 -7.71 7.01
N ALA A 63 0.11 -7.28 7.80
CA ALA A 63 -1.29 -7.42 7.42
C ALA A 63 -1.61 -6.67 6.12
N MET A 64 -1.08 -5.45 5.97
CA MET A 64 -1.29 -4.65 4.76
C MET A 64 -0.59 -5.27 3.55
N THR A 65 0.61 -5.80 3.72
CA THR A 65 1.32 -6.49 2.62
C THR A 65 0.55 -7.72 2.16
N PHE A 66 0.02 -8.53 3.09
CA PHE A 66 -0.80 -9.68 2.71
C PHE A 66 -2.08 -9.25 1.97
N PHE A 67 -2.74 -8.21 2.48
CA PHE A 67 -3.95 -7.66 1.85
C PHE A 67 -3.68 -7.11 0.44
N ILE A 68 -2.59 -6.36 0.24
CA ILE A 68 -2.21 -5.80 -1.07
C ILE A 68 -1.78 -6.92 -2.02
N LEU A 69 -1.11 -7.96 -1.52
CA LEU A 69 -0.77 -9.13 -2.32
C LEU A 69 -2.04 -9.85 -2.82
N GLN A 70 -3.01 -10.08 -1.93
CA GLN A 70 -4.31 -10.64 -2.28
C GLN A 70 -5.05 -9.77 -3.31
N MET A 71 -5.09 -8.46 -3.11
CA MET A 71 -5.76 -7.53 -4.03
C MET A 71 -5.08 -7.51 -5.40
N THR A 72 -3.75 -7.60 -5.44
CA THR A 72 -3.03 -7.68 -6.72
C THR A 72 -3.33 -8.99 -7.44
N LEU A 73 -3.34 -10.11 -6.72
CA LEU A 73 -3.74 -11.41 -7.27
C LEU A 73 -5.15 -11.35 -7.87
N TYR A 74 -6.10 -10.76 -7.15
CA TYR A 74 -7.46 -10.55 -7.64
C TYR A 74 -7.50 -9.68 -8.92
N SER A 75 -6.72 -8.60 -8.93
CA SER A 75 -6.64 -7.67 -10.05
C SER A 75 -6.12 -8.35 -11.33
N VAL A 76 -5.07 -9.17 -11.20
CA VAL A 76 -4.50 -9.97 -12.29
C VAL A 76 -5.52 -11.01 -12.78
N LEU A 77 -6.18 -11.72 -11.87
CA LEU A 77 -7.18 -12.74 -12.21
C LEU A 77 -8.44 -12.16 -12.86
N SER A 78 -8.77 -10.91 -12.56
CA SER A 78 -9.93 -10.21 -13.15
C SER A 78 -9.69 -9.81 -14.61
N GLY A 79 -8.47 -9.95 -15.14
CA GLY A 79 -8.12 -9.53 -16.50
C GLY A 79 -8.10 -8.01 -16.71
N ASN A 80 -8.27 -7.23 -15.64
CA ASN A 80 -8.32 -5.78 -15.72
C ASN A 80 -6.90 -5.21 -15.65
N TYR A 81 -6.36 -4.89 -16.83
CA TYR A 81 -5.01 -4.34 -16.98
C TYR A 81 -4.81 -3.05 -16.15
N TYR A 82 -5.80 -2.15 -16.13
CA TYR A 82 -5.72 -0.88 -15.43
C TYR A 82 -5.67 -1.04 -13.92
N MET A 83 -6.50 -1.93 -13.36
CA MET A 83 -6.42 -2.26 -11.93
C MET A 83 -5.09 -2.93 -11.58
N THR A 84 -4.53 -3.73 -12.49
CA THR A 84 -3.27 -4.46 -12.25
C THR A 84 -2.12 -3.47 -12.14
N VAL A 85 -1.98 -2.57 -13.12
CA VAL A 85 -0.97 -1.51 -13.11
C VAL A 85 -1.14 -0.61 -11.89
N GLY A 86 -2.37 -0.29 -11.51
CA GLY A 86 -2.67 0.49 -10.31
C GLY A 86 -2.21 -0.17 -9.01
N SER A 87 -2.08 -1.49 -8.94
CA SER A 87 -1.71 -2.18 -7.69
C SER A 87 -0.19 -2.29 -7.49
N ILE A 88 0.60 -2.08 -8.55
CA ILE A 88 2.07 -2.21 -8.55
C ILE A 88 2.75 -1.23 -7.55
N PRO A 89 2.41 0.07 -7.51
CA PRO A 89 3.04 0.99 -6.56
C PRO A 89 2.83 0.59 -5.09
N GLY A 90 1.64 0.08 -4.77
CA GLY A 90 1.32 -0.45 -3.44
C GLY A 90 2.18 -1.65 -3.07
N LEU A 91 2.34 -2.60 -3.99
CA LEU A 91 3.22 -3.76 -3.79
C LEU A 91 4.69 -3.37 -3.59
N LEU A 92 5.20 -2.43 -4.40
CA LEU A 92 6.57 -1.95 -4.27
C LEU A 92 6.81 -1.31 -2.91
N LEU A 93 5.88 -0.46 -2.44
CA LEU A 93 5.98 0.15 -1.12
C LEU A 93 5.89 -0.88 0.01
N CYS A 94 5.06 -1.90 -0.12
CA CYS A 94 5.04 -3.02 0.82
C CYS A 94 6.38 -3.75 0.86
N GLY A 95 6.97 -4.06 -0.30
CA GLY A 95 8.30 -4.68 -0.38
C GLY A 95 9.41 -3.82 0.21
N LEU A 96 9.37 -2.50 -0.03
CA LEU A 96 10.31 -1.54 0.57
C LEU A 96 10.18 -1.51 2.10
N ASN A 97 8.95 -1.41 2.63
CA ASN A 97 8.73 -1.41 4.07
C ASN A 97 9.19 -2.72 4.72
N LEU A 98 8.94 -3.87 4.09
CA LEU A 98 9.47 -5.16 4.55
C LEU A 98 11.00 -5.19 4.55
N SER A 99 11.63 -4.66 3.50
CA SER A 99 13.09 -4.57 3.40
C SER A 99 13.69 -3.66 4.48
N LEU A 100 13.00 -2.57 4.85
CA LEU A 100 13.44 -1.67 5.91
C LEU A 100 13.50 -2.36 7.29
N TYR A 101 12.64 -3.34 7.59
CA TYR A 101 12.74 -4.12 8.83
C TYR A 101 13.96 -5.05 8.89
N VAL A 102 14.57 -5.34 7.73
CA VAL A 102 15.82 -6.13 7.66
C VAL A 102 17.04 -5.21 7.71
N ILE A 103 16.98 -4.06 7.04
CA ILE A 103 18.10 -3.11 6.95
C ILE A 103 18.24 -2.25 8.21
N TYR A 104 17.11 -1.77 8.76
CA TYR A 104 17.04 -0.94 9.97
C TYR A 104 16.15 -1.61 11.03
N PRO A 105 16.56 -2.77 11.57
CA PRO A 105 15.73 -3.49 12.52
C PRO A 105 15.48 -2.67 13.79
N PRO A 106 14.35 -2.93 14.48
CA PRO A 106 14.03 -2.24 15.72
C PRO A 106 15.04 -2.58 16.83
N ILE A 107 15.29 -1.62 17.72
CA ILE A 107 16.29 -1.74 18.80
C ILE A 107 15.69 -2.45 20.02
N THR A 108 14.46 -2.07 20.39
CA THR A 108 13.83 -2.48 21.66
C THR A 108 13.06 -3.80 21.60
N TRP A 109 12.69 -4.30 20.42
CA TRP A 109 11.94 -5.54 20.27
C TRP A 109 12.43 -6.34 19.06
N LYS A 110 12.19 -7.65 19.07
CA LYS A 110 12.55 -8.55 17.98
C LYS A 110 11.39 -8.68 17.02
N VAL A 111 11.67 -8.59 15.72
CA VAL A 111 10.66 -8.75 14.69
C VAL A 111 10.10 -10.18 14.69
N PRO A 112 8.80 -10.42 14.96
CA PRO A 112 8.27 -11.78 15.20
C PRO A 112 8.44 -12.77 14.04
N ILE A 113 8.31 -12.35 12.77
CA ILE A 113 8.42 -13.26 11.61
C ILE A 113 9.82 -13.21 10.99
N LEU A 114 10.46 -12.04 10.96
CA LEU A 114 11.80 -11.89 10.37
C LEU A 114 12.93 -12.22 11.36
N GLY A 115 12.65 -12.22 12.66
CA GLY A 115 13.63 -12.48 13.71
C GLY A 115 14.76 -11.45 13.83
N THR A 116 14.67 -10.31 13.12
CA THR A 116 15.69 -9.26 13.11
C THR A 116 15.54 -8.37 14.34
N GLN A 117 16.68 -7.94 14.89
CA GLN A 117 16.76 -6.99 16.01
C GLN A 117 18.12 -6.27 15.93
N GLN A 118 18.12 -4.95 16.12
CA GLN A 118 19.35 -4.17 16.21
C GLN A 118 19.83 -4.15 17.66
N ARG A 119 21.14 -4.29 17.88
CA ARG A 119 21.73 -4.11 19.22
C ARG A 119 21.75 -2.62 19.54
N ALA A 120 21.32 -2.24 20.75
CA ALA A 120 21.53 -0.88 21.24
C ALA A 120 23.04 -0.59 21.23
N VAL A 121 23.42 0.55 20.65
CA VAL A 121 24.81 1.02 20.71
C VAL A 121 24.97 1.64 22.10
N GLU A 122 25.75 0.99 22.96
CA GLU A 122 26.17 1.51 24.27
C GLU A 122 27.10 2.71 24.13
#